data_AF-A0A436E4K4-F1
#
_entry.id   AF-A0A436E4K4-F1
#
_cell.length_a   1.000
_cell.length_b   1.000
_cell.length_c   1.000
_cell.angle_alpha   90.00
_cell.angle_beta   90.00
_cell.angle_gamma   90.00
#
_symmetry.space_group_name_H-M   'P 1'
#
loop_
_entity.id
_entity.type
_entity.pdbx_description
1 polymer ?
#
loop_
_entity_poly.entity_id
_entity_poly.type
_entity_poly.pdbx_seq_one_letter_code
_entity_poly.pdbx_strand_id
1 'polypeptide(L)'
;LAMAIESLWLSWRTKMPVITAWSTPGLALIAASSGFSMSEAVAAFIVTGVLLIATGLFRPLTKLISRIPPSVASGMLAGIVVTFALNAVKTIPIDPWLILPLIAAFFVIRLFNPALSVLAVLIGGGLAAFLTGRVGGLPTPELSTLTLIAPDFTTKAVIGLALPLYLVTMASQNLSGLAVLRAAGYHPEPGPLIGVTGLF
;
A
#
# COMPACT_ATOMS: atom_id res chain seq x y z
N LEU A 1 -12.48 -6.63 -0.43
CA LEU A 1 -13.21 -7.62 0.40
C LEU A 1 -12.44 -7.93 1.68
N ALA A 2 -11.20 -8.42 1.61
CA ALA A 2 -10.37 -8.71 2.80
C ALA A 2 -10.35 -7.58 3.84
N MET A 3 -9.92 -6.36 3.46
CA MET A 3 -9.91 -5.20 4.38
C MET A 3 -11.28 -4.87 4.99
N ALA A 4 -12.36 -5.03 4.23
CA ALA A 4 -13.71 -4.71 4.74
C ALA A 4 -14.12 -5.72 5.82
N ILE A 5 -13.85 -7.01 5.59
CA ILE A 5 -14.11 -8.08 6.56
C ILE A 5 -13.22 -7.89 7.78
N GLU A 6 -11.94 -7.62 7.58
CA GLU A 6 -10.95 -7.42 8.64
C GLU A 6 -11.30 -6.21 9.52
N SER A 7 -11.55 -5.04 8.92
CA SER A 7 -11.95 -3.82 9.62
C SER A 7 -13.24 -4.03 10.41
N LEU A 8 -14.24 -4.68 9.80
CA LEU A 8 -15.50 -5.00 10.46
C LEU A 8 -15.27 -5.93 11.65
N TRP A 9 -14.50 -7.01 11.46
CA TRP A 9 -14.24 -7.99 12.50
C TRP A 9 -13.46 -7.39 13.67
N LEU A 10 -12.37 -6.67 13.41
CA LEU A 10 -11.57 -5.99 14.43
C LEU A 10 -12.40 -4.95 15.17
N SER A 11 -13.15 -4.11 14.45
CA SER A 11 -13.99 -3.09 15.07
C SER A 11 -15.07 -3.71 15.95
N TRP A 12 -15.73 -4.76 15.46
CA TRP A 12 -16.78 -5.45 16.22
C TRP A 12 -16.24 -6.17 17.46
N ARG A 13 -15.06 -6.80 17.36
CA ARG A 13 -14.45 -7.60 18.44
C ARG A 13 -13.81 -6.74 19.52
N THR A 14 -13.15 -5.65 19.13
CA THR A 14 -12.42 -4.75 20.04
C THR A 14 -13.29 -3.61 20.56
N LYS A 15 -14.44 -3.33 19.92
CA LYS A 15 -15.30 -2.16 20.18
C LYS A 15 -14.56 -0.83 20.00
N MET A 16 -13.58 -0.81 19.07
CA MET A 16 -12.80 0.37 18.69
C MET A 16 -12.98 0.63 17.18
N PRO A 17 -12.83 1.87 16.69
CA PRO A 17 -12.95 2.18 15.27
C PRO A 17 -11.68 1.77 14.51
N VAL A 18 -11.45 0.48 14.36
CA VAL A 18 -10.27 -0.07 13.68
C VAL A 18 -10.52 -0.13 12.19
N ILE A 19 -9.75 0.65 11.43
CA ILE A 19 -9.79 0.65 9.97
C ILE A 19 -8.48 0.07 9.45
N THR A 20 -8.58 -0.96 8.62
CA THR A 20 -7.45 -1.56 7.92
C THR A 20 -7.45 -1.12 6.47
N ALA A 21 -6.26 -0.85 5.95
CA ALA A 21 -6.07 -0.33 4.60
C ALA A 21 -4.80 -0.92 4.00
N TRP A 22 -4.74 -0.97 2.66
CA TRP A 22 -3.52 -1.31 1.96
C TRP A 22 -2.37 -0.39 2.37
N SER A 23 -1.16 -0.94 2.43
CA SER A 23 0.04 -0.14 2.61
C SER A 23 0.34 0.64 1.33
N THR A 24 -0.06 1.92 1.26
CA THR A 24 0.25 2.78 0.11
C THR A 24 1.76 2.84 -0.17
N PRO A 25 2.65 2.98 0.85
CA PRO A 25 4.08 2.90 0.60
C PRO A 25 4.54 1.49 0.19
N GLY A 26 3.83 0.43 0.63
CA GLY A 26 4.05 -0.94 0.14
C GLY A 26 3.69 -1.12 -1.34
N LEU A 27 2.60 -0.49 -1.82
CA LEU A 27 2.27 -0.45 -3.24
C LEU A 27 3.32 0.31 -4.04
N ALA A 28 3.82 1.43 -3.52
CA ALA A 28 4.91 2.18 -4.14
C ALA A 28 6.20 1.34 -4.23
N LEU A 29 6.52 0.55 -3.19
CA LEU A 29 7.64 -0.39 -3.19
C LEU A 29 7.48 -1.45 -4.30
N ILE A 30 6.30 -2.06 -4.43
CA ILE A 30 6.05 -3.07 -5.47
C ILE A 30 6.16 -2.44 -6.86
N ALA A 31 5.55 -1.27 -7.06
CA ALA A 31 5.61 -0.54 -8.34
C ALA A 31 7.03 -0.07 -8.69
N ALA A 32 7.87 0.19 -7.69
CA ALA A 32 9.29 0.52 -7.88
C ALA A 32 10.19 -0.72 -8.03
N SER A 33 9.68 -1.92 -7.75
CA SER A 33 10.42 -3.18 -7.82
C SER A 33 10.30 -3.82 -9.20
N SER A 34 11.36 -4.49 -9.66
CA SER A 34 11.40 -5.14 -10.97
C SER A 34 12.09 -6.51 -10.91
N GLY A 35 11.74 -7.39 -11.85
CA GLY A 35 12.38 -8.70 -11.98
C GLY A 35 11.85 -9.76 -11.00
N PHE A 36 10.63 -9.59 -10.50
CA PHE A 36 9.92 -10.60 -9.72
C PHE A 36 8.70 -11.08 -10.52
N SER A 37 8.43 -12.38 -10.47
CA SER A 37 7.20 -12.94 -11.03
C SER A 37 6.00 -12.64 -10.11
N MET A 38 4.78 -12.81 -10.64
CA MET A 38 3.57 -12.70 -9.83
C MET A 38 3.54 -13.75 -8.70
N SER A 39 3.99 -14.97 -8.97
CA SER A 39 4.09 -16.04 -7.97
C SER A 39 5.09 -15.72 -6.86
N GLU A 40 6.22 -15.10 -7.19
CA GLU A 40 7.20 -14.61 -6.20
C GLU A 40 6.61 -13.47 -5.35
N ALA A 41 5.84 -12.57 -5.94
CA ALA A 41 5.15 -11.50 -5.21
C ALA A 41 4.11 -12.08 -4.24
N VAL A 42 3.32 -13.08 -4.66
CA VAL A 42 2.37 -13.79 -3.79
C VAL A 42 3.10 -14.46 -2.62
N ALA A 43 4.21 -15.15 -2.87
CA ALA A 43 5.04 -15.73 -1.81
C ALA A 43 5.56 -14.65 -0.84
N ALA A 44 5.99 -13.49 -1.35
CA ALA A 44 6.44 -12.38 -0.51
C ALA A 44 5.32 -11.81 0.38
N PHE A 45 4.09 -11.70 -0.13
CA PHE A 45 2.92 -11.32 0.67
C PHE A 45 2.60 -12.36 1.76
N ILE A 46 2.66 -13.65 1.43
CA ILE A 46 2.44 -14.72 2.42
C ILE A 46 3.49 -14.63 3.54
N VAL A 47 4.77 -14.50 3.18
CA VAL A 47 5.86 -14.34 4.17
C VAL A 47 5.65 -13.08 5.02
N THR A 48 5.23 -11.97 4.41
CA THR A 48 4.89 -10.74 5.13
C THR A 48 3.77 -10.97 6.14
N GLY A 49 2.69 -11.66 5.75
CA GLY A 49 1.58 -12.02 6.63
C GLY A 49 2.03 -12.91 7.79
N VAL A 50 2.86 -13.92 7.52
CA VAL A 50 3.45 -14.78 8.56
C VAL A 50 4.29 -13.97 9.54
N LEU A 51 5.09 -13.02 9.08
CA LEU A 51 5.89 -12.13 9.95
C LEU A 51 5.01 -11.21 10.81
N LEU A 52 3.89 -10.72 10.28
CA LEU A 52 2.89 -9.94 11.04
C LEU A 52 2.22 -10.80 12.11
N ILE A 53 1.77 -12.02 11.76
CA ILE A 53 1.21 -12.99 12.71
C ILE A 53 2.22 -13.29 13.81
N ALA A 54 3.46 -13.62 13.44
CA ALA A 54 4.54 -13.87 14.39
C ALA A 54 4.76 -12.66 15.31
N THR A 55 4.74 -11.45 14.77
CA THR A 55 4.87 -10.22 15.57
C THR A 55 3.73 -10.07 16.57
N GLY A 56 2.50 -10.36 16.15
CA GLY A 56 1.32 -10.32 17.00
C GLY A 56 1.35 -11.33 18.15
N LEU A 57 1.90 -12.53 17.89
CA LEU A 57 2.00 -13.62 18.86
C LEU A 57 3.22 -13.49 19.80
N PHE A 58 4.35 -12.99 19.31
CA PHE A 58 5.61 -12.92 20.05
C PHE A 58 5.88 -11.51 20.58
N ARG A 59 5.53 -11.25 21.85
CA ARG A 59 5.76 -9.96 22.54
C ARG A 59 7.20 -9.41 22.42
N PRO A 60 8.27 -10.22 22.52
CA PRO A 60 9.63 -9.72 22.33
C PRO A 60 9.87 -9.15 20.92
N LEU A 61 9.27 -9.74 19.89
CA LEU A 61 9.40 -9.29 18.51
C LEU A 61 8.68 -7.96 18.32
N THR A 62 7.46 -7.82 18.84
CA THR A 62 6.75 -6.52 18.90
C THR A 62 7.62 -5.45 19.57
N LYS A 63 8.27 -5.77 20.70
CA LYS A 63 9.16 -4.85 21.43
C LYS A 63 10.44 -4.52 20.66
N LEU A 64 10.93 -5.44 19.83
CA LEU A 64 12.10 -5.21 18.99
C LEU A 64 11.78 -4.24 17.83
N ILE A 65 10.63 -4.42 17.18
CA ILE A 65 10.21 -3.55 16.07
C ILE A 65 9.88 -2.14 16.55
N SER A 66 9.29 -2.01 17.74
CA SER A 66 9.05 -0.69 18.34
C SER A 66 10.34 0.06 18.72
N ARG A 67 11.51 -0.59 18.66
CA ARG A 67 12.83 0.06 18.81
C ARG A 67 13.42 0.57 17.51
N ILE A 68 12.82 0.29 16.35
CA ILE A 68 13.29 0.86 15.08
C ILE A 68 13.17 2.38 15.19
N PRO A 69 14.29 3.13 15.08
CA PRO A 69 14.24 4.58 15.19
C PRO A 69 13.31 5.18 14.13
N PRO A 70 12.48 6.19 14.48
CA PRO A 70 11.62 6.85 13.49
C PRO A 70 12.40 7.35 12.27
N SER A 71 13.64 7.80 12.44
CA SER A 71 14.52 8.23 11.35
C SER A 71 14.83 7.12 10.33
N VAL A 72 15.01 5.87 10.77
CA VAL A 72 15.26 4.72 9.88
C VAL A 72 14.00 4.39 9.08
N ALA A 73 12.84 4.37 9.75
CA ALA A 73 11.55 4.17 9.10
C ALA A 73 11.26 5.25 8.06
N SER A 74 11.45 6.53 8.43
CA SER A 74 11.27 7.66 7.52
C SER A 74 12.26 7.62 6.36
N GLY A 75 13.52 7.24 6.59
CA GLY A 75 14.52 7.09 5.53
C GLY A 75 14.17 5.99 4.52
N MET A 76 13.69 4.85 5.01
CA MET A 76 13.20 3.76 4.15
C MET A 76 12.00 4.21 3.31
N LEU A 77 11.01 4.87 3.93
CA LEU A 77 9.85 5.43 3.21
C LEU A 77 10.26 6.46 2.17
N ALA A 78 11.20 7.35 2.50
CA ALA A 78 11.72 8.34 1.56
C ALA A 78 12.35 7.68 0.34
N GLY A 79 13.21 6.67 0.52
CA GLY A 79 13.83 5.94 -0.58
C GLY A 79 12.81 5.32 -1.54
N ILE A 80 11.77 4.69 -0.98
CA ILE A 80 10.69 4.06 -1.76
C ILE A 80 9.87 5.12 -2.51
N VAL A 81 9.40 6.16 -1.82
CA VAL A 81 8.53 7.19 -2.39
C VAL A 81 9.25 8.02 -3.44
N VAL A 82 10.52 8.36 -3.21
CA VAL A 82 11.34 9.09 -4.21
C VAL A 82 11.52 8.24 -5.46
N THR A 83 11.84 6.95 -5.32
CA THR A 83 11.99 6.05 -6.48
C THR A 83 10.68 5.93 -7.27
N PHE A 84 9.56 5.75 -6.57
CA PHE A 84 8.24 5.73 -7.18
C PHE A 84 7.90 7.03 -7.93
N ALA A 85 8.15 8.18 -7.31
CA ALA A 85 7.90 9.49 -7.92
C ALA A 85 8.79 9.73 -9.15
N LEU A 86 10.08 9.37 -9.08
CA LEU A 86 11.00 9.47 -10.22
C LEU A 86 10.56 8.58 -11.37
N ASN A 87 10.08 7.37 -11.10
CA ASN A 87 9.55 6.48 -12.13
C ASN A 87 8.29 7.05 -12.81
N ALA A 88 7.43 7.76 -12.08
CA ALA A 88 6.31 8.48 -12.67
C ALA A 88 6.78 9.63 -13.60
N VAL A 89 7.84 10.36 -13.25
CA VAL A 89 8.38 11.42 -14.13
C VAL A 89 8.99 10.83 -15.41
N LYS A 90 9.60 9.64 -15.33
CA LYS A 90 10.17 8.94 -16.49
C LYS A 90 9.11 8.53 -17.54
N THR A 91 7.81 8.57 -17.22
CA THR A 91 6.76 8.31 -18.22
C THR A 91 6.41 9.53 -19.06
N ILE A 92 6.82 10.75 -18.65
CA ILE A 92 6.51 11.99 -19.38
C ILE A 92 6.91 11.91 -20.87
N PRO A 93 8.11 11.44 -21.25
CA PRO A 93 8.50 11.36 -22.66
C PRO A 93 7.66 10.38 -23.49
N ILE A 94 6.96 9.43 -22.86
CA ILE A 94 6.08 8.47 -23.55
C ILE A 94 4.86 9.18 -24.13
N ASP A 95 4.28 10.11 -23.37
CA ASP A 95 3.11 10.87 -23.79
C ASP A 95 3.03 12.27 -23.13
N PRO A 96 3.85 13.22 -23.60
CA PRO A 96 3.96 14.53 -22.97
C PRO A 96 2.63 15.30 -22.99
N TRP A 97 1.85 15.13 -24.07
CA TRP A 97 0.61 15.85 -24.31
C TRP A 97 -0.53 15.43 -23.40
N LEU A 98 -0.49 14.20 -22.87
CA LEU A 98 -1.43 13.78 -21.82
C LEU A 98 -0.88 14.10 -20.43
N ILE A 99 0.39 13.78 -20.17
CA ILE A 99 0.92 13.76 -18.82
C ILE A 99 1.19 15.17 -18.29
N LEU A 100 1.78 16.07 -19.08
CA LEU A 100 2.11 17.43 -18.62
C LEU A 100 0.87 18.25 -18.25
N PRO A 101 -0.24 18.25 -19.03
CA PRO A 101 -1.46 18.94 -18.63
C PRO A 101 -2.06 18.38 -17.34
N LEU A 102 -1.98 17.06 -17.12
CA LEU A 102 -2.48 16.44 -15.88
C LEU A 102 -1.65 16.84 -14.66
N ILE A 103 -0.33 16.92 -14.80
CA ILE A 103 0.56 17.45 -13.75
C ILE A 103 0.22 18.92 -13.47
N ALA A 104 0.06 19.74 -14.51
CA ALA A 104 -0.30 21.15 -14.34
C ALA A 104 -1.67 21.31 -13.65
N ALA A 105 -2.68 20.57 -14.11
CA ALA A 105 -4.02 20.56 -13.52
C ALA A 105 -3.98 20.12 -12.05
N PHE A 106 -3.20 19.08 -11.71
CA PHE A 106 -3.01 18.65 -10.33
C PHE A 106 -2.54 19.81 -9.45
N PHE A 107 -1.46 20.48 -9.83
CA PHE A 107 -0.88 21.55 -9.01
C PHE A 107 -1.78 22.77 -8.95
N VAL A 108 -2.38 23.20 -10.07
CA VAL A 108 -3.29 24.34 -10.10
C VAL A 108 -4.49 24.10 -9.19
N ILE A 109 -5.15 22.94 -9.28
CA ILE A 109 -6.33 22.63 -8.45
C ILE A 109 -5.92 22.47 -6.99
N ARG A 110 -4.74 21.89 -6.72
CA ARG A 110 -4.22 21.71 -5.37
C ARG A 110 -4.01 23.04 -4.64
N LEU A 111 -3.77 24.15 -5.34
CA LEU A 111 -3.69 25.49 -4.73
C LEU A 111 -5.00 25.92 -4.07
N PHE A 112 -6.15 25.42 -4.57
CA PHE A 112 -7.47 25.79 -4.07
C PHE A 112 -8.10 24.68 -3.22
N ASN A 113 -7.96 23.42 -3.64
CA ASN A 113 -8.51 22.27 -2.93
C ASN A 113 -7.64 21.01 -3.14
N PRO A 114 -6.78 20.67 -2.16
CA PRO A 114 -5.92 19.49 -2.23
C PRO A 114 -6.66 18.16 -2.34
N ALA A 115 -7.89 18.05 -1.82
CA ALA A 115 -8.67 16.82 -1.88
C ALA A 115 -9.24 16.59 -3.29
N LEU A 116 -9.67 17.67 -3.97
CA LEU A 116 -10.23 17.58 -5.32
C LEU A 116 -9.17 17.41 -6.42
N SER A 117 -7.91 17.78 -6.17
CA SER A 117 -6.87 17.71 -7.20
C SER A 117 -6.64 16.29 -7.73
N VAL A 118 -6.68 15.28 -6.86
CA VAL A 118 -6.54 13.87 -7.25
C VAL A 118 -7.73 13.41 -8.09
N LEU A 119 -8.95 13.73 -7.66
CA LEU A 119 -10.18 13.37 -8.37
C LEU A 119 -10.27 14.02 -9.74
N ALA A 120 -9.92 15.30 -9.83
CA ALA A 120 -9.93 16.04 -11.08
C ALA A 120 -8.95 15.46 -12.10
N VAL A 121 -7.75 15.06 -11.67
CA VAL A 121 -6.75 14.43 -12.54
C VAL A 121 -7.18 13.02 -12.95
N LEU A 122 -7.77 12.24 -12.05
CA LEU A 122 -8.28 10.91 -12.39
C LEU A 122 -9.39 10.98 -13.45
N ILE A 123 -10.41 11.80 -13.20
CA ILE A 123 -11.56 11.94 -14.10
C ILE A 123 -11.13 12.63 -15.39
N GLY A 124 -10.44 13.77 -15.28
CA GLY A 124 -9.98 14.55 -16.42
C GLY A 124 -8.97 13.77 -17.29
N GLY A 125 -8.05 13.04 -16.67
CA GLY A 125 -7.10 12.18 -17.36
C GLY A 125 -7.76 11.00 -18.04
N GLY A 126 -8.72 10.34 -17.39
CA GLY A 126 -9.51 9.28 -17.99
C GLY A 126 -10.32 9.76 -19.20
N LEU A 127 -10.99 10.91 -19.07
CA LEU A 127 -11.73 11.54 -20.17
C LEU A 127 -10.80 11.96 -21.31
N ALA A 128 -9.68 12.62 -21.00
CA ALA A 128 -8.70 13.02 -22.01
C ALA A 128 -8.15 11.79 -22.75
N ALA A 129 -7.78 10.73 -22.04
CA ALA A 129 -7.32 9.48 -22.64
C ALA A 129 -8.39 8.85 -23.56
N PHE A 130 -9.64 8.83 -23.12
CA PHE A 130 -10.75 8.29 -23.91
C PHE A 130 -11.00 9.12 -25.18
N LEU A 131 -11.16 10.44 -25.05
CA LEU A 131 -11.47 11.35 -26.15
C LEU A 131 -10.36 11.43 -27.20
N THR A 132 -9.12 11.14 -26.81
CA THR A 132 -7.96 11.17 -27.70
C THR A 132 -7.58 9.81 -28.26
N GLY A 133 -8.40 8.77 -28.05
CA GLY A 133 -8.19 7.43 -28.60
C GLY A 133 -7.02 6.66 -27.97
N ARG A 134 -6.59 7.06 -26.75
CA ARG A 134 -5.53 6.35 -26.00
C ARG A 134 -6.06 5.13 -25.24
N VAL A 135 -7.37 5.04 -25.09
CA VAL A 135 -8.06 3.88 -24.51
C VAL A 135 -8.37 2.91 -25.65
N GLY A 136 -7.87 1.68 -25.56
CA GLY A 136 -8.19 0.61 -26.50
C GLY A 136 -9.66 0.20 -26.46
N GLY A 137 -10.05 -0.76 -27.30
CA GLY A 137 -11.39 -1.33 -27.27
C GLY A 137 -11.72 -1.91 -25.88
N LEU A 138 -12.88 -1.56 -25.34
CA LEU A 138 -13.34 -2.15 -24.08
C LEU A 138 -13.70 -3.62 -24.33
N PRO A 139 -13.23 -4.56 -23.48
CA PRO A 139 -13.67 -5.94 -23.55
C PRO A 139 -15.18 -6.02 -23.28
N THR A 140 -15.80 -7.11 -23.73
CA THR A 140 -17.18 -7.40 -23.37
C THR A 140 -17.33 -7.41 -21.85
N PRO A 141 -18.33 -6.71 -21.28
CA PRO A 141 -18.52 -6.70 -19.83
C PRO A 141 -18.67 -8.13 -19.29
N GLU A 142 -17.78 -8.51 -18.38
CA GLU A 142 -17.78 -9.81 -17.72
C GLU A 142 -17.65 -9.64 -16.20
N LEU A 143 -18.11 -10.64 -15.45
CA LEU A 143 -17.88 -10.68 -14.01
C LEU A 143 -16.40 -11.00 -13.76
N SER A 144 -15.76 -10.24 -12.88
CA SER A 144 -14.37 -10.52 -12.47
C SER A 144 -14.26 -11.93 -11.89
N THR A 145 -13.27 -12.69 -12.36
CA THR A 145 -13.00 -14.05 -11.88
C THR A 145 -11.92 -14.04 -10.80
N LEU A 146 -12.01 -15.01 -9.88
CA LEU A 146 -10.95 -15.25 -8.89
C LEU A 146 -9.95 -16.23 -9.49
N THR A 147 -8.72 -15.76 -9.72
CA THR A 147 -7.61 -16.61 -10.15
C THR A 147 -6.74 -16.96 -8.95
N LEU A 148 -6.58 -18.25 -8.69
CA LEU A 148 -5.63 -18.73 -7.70
C LEU A 148 -4.23 -18.73 -8.31
N ILE A 149 -3.31 -18.02 -7.67
CA ILE A 149 -1.91 -17.94 -8.09
C ILE A 149 -1.09 -18.71 -7.06
N ALA A 150 -0.46 -19.79 -7.51
CA ALA A 150 0.42 -20.58 -6.64
C ALA A 150 1.68 -19.75 -6.29
N PRO A 151 2.08 -19.72 -5.00
CA PRO A 151 3.28 -19.00 -4.57
C PRO A 151 4.56 -19.71 -5.03
N ASP A 152 5.57 -18.91 -5.38
CA ASP A 152 6.93 -19.39 -5.62
C ASP A 152 7.91 -18.76 -4.62
N PHE A 153 8.43 -19.57 -3.71
CA PHE A 153 9.24 -19.08 -2.60
C PHE A 153 10.71 -19.03 -3.01
N THR A 154 11.19 -17.83 -3.29
CA THR A 154 12.62 -17.58 -3.58
C THR A 154 13.25 -16.71 -2.50
N THR A 155 14.53 -16.95 -2.18
CA THR A 155 15.30 -16.11 -1.25
C THR A 155 15.32 -14.65 -1.72
N LYS A 156 15.37 -14.46 -3.03
CA LYS A 156 15.31 -13.13 -3.67
C LYS A 156 14.00 -12.42 -3.34
N ALA A 157 12.85 -13.08 -3.45
CA ALA A 157 11.55 -12.50 -3.11
C ALA A 157 11.41 -12.22 -1.61
N VAL A 158 11.92 -13.10 -0.75
CA VAL A 158 11.91 -12.90 0.71
C VAL A 158 12.70 -11.65 1.10
N ILE A 159 13.94 -11.53 0.62
CA ILE A 159 14.83 -10.42 1.00
C ILE A 159 14.44 -9.14 0.27
N GLY A 160 14.13 -9.23 -1.03
CA GLY A 160 13.91 -8.08 -1.90
C GLY A 160 12.49 -7.51 -1.88
N LEU A 161 11.49 -8.28 -1.45
CA LEU A 161 10.09 -7.83 -1.35
C LEU A 161 9.51 -8.03 0.04
N ALA A 162 9.52 -9.25 0.59
CA ALA A 162 8.77 -9.55 1.81
C ALA A 162 9.26 -8.75 3.02
N LEU A 163 10.57 -8.71 3.27
CA LEU A 163 11.13 -7.98 4.40
C LEU A 163 10.88 -6.45 4.28
N PRO A 164 11.16 -5.79 3.13
CA PRO A 164 10.79 -4.39 2.95
C PRO A 164 9.29 -4.12 3.12
N LEU A 165 8.42 -4.96 2.54
CA LEU A 165 6.96 -4.83 2.68
C LEU A 165 6.54 -4.90 4.14
N TYR A 166 7.06 -5.88 4.87
CA TYR A 166 6.80 -6.06 6.29
C TYR A 166 7.24 -4.84 7.11
N LEU A 167 8.47 -4.36 6.92
CA LEU A 167 9.00 -3.21 7.65
C LEU A 167 8.20 -1.93 7.37
N VAL A 168 7.88 -1.69 6.10
CA VAL A 168 7.08 -0.54 5.68
C VAL A 168 5.67 -0.62 6.27
N THR A 169 5.04 -1.78 6.24
CA THR A 169 3.69 -1.99 6.80
C THR A 169 3.68 -1.76 8.30
N MET A 170 4.66 -2.32 9.02
CA MET A 170 4.79 -2.11 10.46
C MET A 170 5.01 -0.64 10.82
N ALA A 171 5.96 0.02 10.15
CA ALA A 171 6.36 1.38 10.48
C ALA A 171 5.33 2.43 10.08
N SER A 172 4.78 2.34 8.86
CA SER A 172 3.92 3.39 8.29
C SER A 172 2.45 3.23 8.61
N GLN A 173 1.95 2.01 8.84
CA GLN A 173 0.53 1.73 9.04
C GLN A 173 0.22 1.21 10.45
N ASN A 174 0.87 0.13 10.90
CA ASN A 174 0.48 -0.51 12.15
C ASN A 174 0.80 0.38 13.36
N LEU A 175 2.04 0.89 13.46
CA LEU A 175 2.44 1.73 14.58
C LEU A 175 1.74 3.10 14.57
N SER A 176 1.54 3.70 13.39
CA SER A 176 0.83 4.98 13.25
C SER A 176 -0.66 4.83 13.57
N GLY A 177 -1.31 3.78 13.08
CA GLY A 177 -2.71 3.48 13.38
C GLY A 177 -2.97 3.26 14.87
N LEU A 178 -2.06 2.54 15.56
CA LEU A 178 -2.11 2.39 17.01
C LEU A 178 -1.96 3.72 17.75
N ALA A 179 -1.11 4.62 17.26
CA ALA A 179 -0.94 5.95 17.83
C ALA A 179 -2.21 6.80 17.66
N VAL A 180 -2.88 6.73 16.49
CA VAL A 180 -4.16 7.41 16.25
C VAL A 180 -5.26 6.92 17.19
N LEU A 181 -5.40 5.60 17.37
CA LEU A 181 -6.37 5.03 18.31
C LEU A 181 -6.12 5.50 19.75
N ARG A 182 -4.85 5.53 20.18
CA ARG A 182 -4.47 6.06 21.51
C ARG A 182 -4.77 7.54 21.66
N ALA A 183 -4.49 8.35 20.64
CA ALA A 183 -4.82 9.78 20.64
C ALA A 183 -6.34 10.01 20.71
N ALA A 184 -7.14 9.09 20.17
CA ALA A 184 -8.61 9.10 20.27
C ALA A 184 -9.16 8.54 21.59
N GLY A 185 -8.30 8.18 22.57
CA GLY A 185 -8.70 7.70 23.90
C GLY A 185 -8.90 6.18 24.01
N TYR A 186 -8.60 5.42 22.96
CA TYR A 186 -8.66 3.95 22.99
C TYR A 186 -7.35 3.34 23.48
N HIS A 187 -7.43 2.13 24.05
CA HIS A 187 -6.27 1.41 24.59
C HIS A 187 -6.06 0.10 23.81
N PRO A 188 -5.61 0.17 22.53
CA PRO A 188 -5.46 -1.02 21.71
C PRO A 188 -4.31 -1.89 22.21
N GLU A 189 -4.54 -3.19 22.30
CA GLU A 189 -3.50 -4.19 22.50
C GLU A 189 -2.79 -4.48 21.17
N PRO A 190 -1.53 -4.07 20.94
CA PRO A 190 -0.92 -4.12 19.61
C PRO A 190 -0.85 -5.53 19.01
N GLY A 191 -0.52 -6.53 19.84
CA GLY A 191 -0.28 -7.90 19.39
C GLY A 191 -1.48 -8.51 18.66
N PRO A 192 -2.66 -8.60 19.30
CA PRO A 192 -3.88 -9.10 18.67
C PRO A 192 -4.28 -8.35 17.39
N LEU A 193 -4.19 -7.02 17.36
CA LEU A 193 -4.54 -6.25 16.15
C LEU A 193 -3.59 -6.56 15.00
N ILE A 194 -2.27 -6.51 15.25
CA ILE A 194 -1.25 -6.76 14.23
C ILE A 194 -1.31 -8.21 13.74
N GLY A 195 -1.50 -9.16 14.65
CA GLY A 195 -1.58 -10.58 14.29
C GLY A 195 -2.74 -10.88 13.35
N VAL A 196 -3.90 -10.25 13.58
CA VAL A 196 -5.05 -10.35 12.68
C VAL A 196 -4.75 -9.77 11.30
N THR A 197 -4.05 -8.65 11.23
CA THR A 197 -3.70 -8.03 9.93
C THR A 197 -2.80 -8.88 9.05
N GLY A 198 -2.11 -9.88 9.61
CA GLY A 198 -1.35 -10.85 8.82
C GLY A 198 -2.16 -12.04 8.29
N LEU A 199 -3.41 -12.23 8.75
CA LEU A 199 -4.30 -13.30 8.30
C LEU A 199 -5.15 -12.89 7.08
N PHE A 200 -5.33 -11.58 6.85
CA PHE A 200 -6.14 -11.00 5.78
C PHE A 200 -5.25 -10.41 4.68
#